data_AF-A0A941YK35-F1
#
_entry.id   AF-A0A941YK35-F1
#
_cell.length_a   1.000
_cell.length_b   1.000
_cell.length_c   1.000
_cell.angle_alpha   90.00
_cell.angle_beta   90.00
_cell.angle_gamma   90.00
#
_symmetry.space_group_name_H-M   'P 1'
#
loop_
_entity.id
_entity.type
_entity.pdbx_description
1 polymer ?
#
loop_
_entity_poly.entity_id
_entity_poly.type
_entity_poly.pdbx_seq_one_letter_code
_entity_poly.pdbx_strand_id
1 'polypeptide(L)'
;MEKPEYYCDVAIVGGGPAGSTVATLLKKYRPKLRVAVFEKEQFPRDHVGESQLPYISVILDEMGVWDQVEAAGFPIKVGATYRWGKSPKLWDFEFLNHGQFEPVPRPSKFEGQRQHTAFQVDRGIYDKILLDHAASVGAEVYQQHAVKSIDTDGDTITSITVQGDQVNGKVEAKYYVDCSGYAGIMRKRMGIESLVPTTLQNIAIWDYWRGASWAVNIGIEGTRVQVMSVGYGWLWFIPLGNDRTSVGLVVPANYYRDRGLRPNDLYMEALANDPVVSKLTEGATREDQLQSTKDWSFLADRLAGDNWFLCGESAGFADPILAAGMTLAHKGARDVAYTILEFFRGEHDEDWLRERYTEGNRRAIMQHIRFADFWYSQNGQFSDLKDYAKEIAGDAGLDMNSDDAWRWLGTGGFVDQDSSITDFAGFSVVATKSLTANFLEDEVHYELFGKTHFRLNLGGAVQGFGSNLFQGRINKHPCYIRDEKYLPMLGVCGWVAHLLGNQERTAREIVGAADAFRLAPERTQLEQAMFPKLLIQTLEAMIADGWIVAKVVPGHDGWPKFDIDESRFMHENKDVAKLVGE
;
A
#
# COMPACT_ATOMS: atom_id res chain seq x y z
N MET A 1 40.78 -14.89 -14.64
CA MET A 1 39.57 -14.65 -13.85
C MET A 1 39.12 -15.99 -13.30
N GLU A 2 39.10 -16.14 -11.98
CA GLU A 2 38.50 -17.32 -11.34
C GLU A 2 37.06 -17.45 -11.84
N LYS A 3 36.63 -18.68 -12.18
CA LYS A 3 35.24 -18.92 -12.57
C LYS A 3 34.33 -18.53 -11.40
N PRO A 4 33.16 -17.91 -11.64
CA PRO A 4 32.19 -17.70 -10.58
C PRO A 4 31.80 -19.06 -9.98
N GLU A 5 31.77 -19.12 -8.64
CA GLU A 5 31.39 -20.34 -7.92
C GLU A 5 29.90 -20.65 -8.12
N TYR A 6 29.09 -19.64 -8.43
CA TYR A 6 27.68 -19.80 -8.74
C TYR A 6 27.18 -18.74 -9.73
N TYR A 7 26.31 -19.15 -10.65
CA TYR A 7 25.66 -18.27 -11.64
C TYR A 7 24.15 -18.49 -11.62
N CYS A 8 23.36 -17.42 -11.74
CA CYS A 8 21.91 -17.48 -11.96
C CYS A 8 21.45 -16.40 -12.95
N ASP A 9 20.20 -16.45 -13.42
CA ASP A 9 19.66 -15.37 -14.25
C ASP A 9 19.26 -14.16 -13.37
N VAL A 10 18.69 -14.41 -12.19
CA VAL A 10 18.25 -13.36 -11.26
C VAL A 10 18.66 -13.72 -9.82
N ALA A 11 19.40 -12.84 -9.16
CA ALA A 11 19.76 -12.97 -7.75
C ALA A 11 18.92 -11.99 -6.89
N ILE A 12 18.19 -12.53 -5.93
CA ILE A 12 17.31 -11.78 -5.02
C ILE A 12 17.93 -11.81 -3.62
N VAL A 13 18.11 -10.65 -3.01
CA VAL A 13 18.70 -10.50 -1.68
C VAL A 13 17.59 -10.26 -0.67
N GLY A 14 17.31 -11.22 0.19
CA GLY A 14 16.20 -11.21 1.16
C GLY A 14 15.01 -12.06 0.71
N GLY A 15 14.51 -12.89 1.62
CA GLY A 15 13.41 -13.84 1.41
C GLY A 15 12.08 -13.47 2.07
N GLY A 16 11.94 -12.21 2.52
CA GLY A 16 10.65 -11.68 2.99
C GLY A 16 9.62 -11.48 1.87
N PRO A 17 8.47 -10.83 2.14
CA PRO A 17 7.35 -10.73 1.20
C PRO A 17 7.71 -10.20 -0.18
N ALA A 18 8.61 -9.21 -0.27
CA ALA A 18 9.10 -8.69 -1.55
C ALA A 18 9.86 -9.79 -2.33
N GLY A 19 10.88 -10.39 -1.74
CA GLY A 19 11.76 -11.33 -2.42
C GLY A 19 11.06 -12.63 -2.83
N SER A 20 10.20 -13.18 -1.95
CA SER A 20 9.39 -14.36 -2.27
C SER A 20 8.39 -14.10 -3.40
N THR A 21 7.82 -12.88 -3.46
CA THR A 21 6.90 -12.47 -4.54
C THR A 21 7.63 -12.34 -5.87
N VAL A 22 8.79 -11.66 -5.90
CA VAL A 22 9.62 -11.55 -7.11
C VAL A 22 9.97 -12.94 -7.63
N ALA A 23 10.49 -13.81 -6.76
CA ALA A 23 10.89 -15.16 -7.12
C ALA A 23 9.72 -15.97 -7.70
N THR A 24 8.57 -15.96 -7.01
CA THR A 24 7.38 -16.71 -7.42
C THR A 24 6.88 -16.25 -8.79
N LEU A 25 6.75 -14.95 -9.03
CA LEU A 25 6.20 -14.43 -10.29
C LEU A 25 7.16 -14.65 -11.46
N LEU A 26 8.48 -14.48 -11.26
CA LEU A 26 9.48 -14.83 -12.26
C LEU A 26 9.38 -16.31 -12.67
N LYS A 27 9.28 -17.21 -11.68
CA LYS A 27 9.13 -18.65 -11.93
C LYS A 27 7.80 -18.99 -12.58
N LYS A 28 6.69 -18.36 -12.17
CA LYS A 28 5.35 -18.58 -12.75
C LYS A 28 5.32 -18.28 -14.24
N TYR A 29 5.82 -17.11 -14.65
CA TYR A 29 5.72 -16.66 -16.04
C TYR A 29 6.91 -17.06 -16.91
N ARG A 30 8.04 -17.45 -16.30
CA ARG A 30 9.19 -17.99 -17.04
C ARG A 30 9.89 -19.10 -16.25
N PRO A 31 9.30 -20.31 -16.20
CA PRO A 31 9.77 -21.43 -15.36
C PRO A 31 11.23 -21.87 -15.58
N LYS A 32 11.80 -21.54 -16.75
CA LYS A 32 13.18 -21.88 -17.11
C LYS A 32 14.24 -20.91 -16.57
N LEU A 33 13.86 -19.74 -16.03
CA LEU A 33 14.82 -18.85 -15.39
C LEU A 33 15.41 -19.51 -14.15
N ARG A 34 16.72 -19.34 -13.97
CA ARG A 34 17.41 -19.66 -12.72
C ARG A 34 17.30 -18.45 -11.79
N VAL A 35 16.42 -18.55 -10.81
CA VAL A 35 16.16 -17.48 -9.85
C VAL A 35 16.64 -17.95 -8.49
N ALA A 36 17.55 -17.21 -7.87
CA ALA A 36 18.12 -17.54 -6.57
C ALA A 36 17.70 -16.49 -5.52
N VAL A 37 17.25 -16.94 -4.36
CA VAL A 37 16.93 -16.10 -3.20
C VAL A 37 17.93 -16.39 -2.09
N PHE A 38 18.63 -15.36 -1.62
CA PHE A 38 19.58 -15.44 -0.51
C PHE A 38 19.00 -14.74 0.71
N GLU A 39 18.56 -15.51 1.70
CA GLU A 39 17.98 -15.04 2.96
C GLU A 39 18.97 -15.29 4.10
N LYS A 40 19.25 -14.26 4.89
CA LYS A 40 20.27 -14.31 5.95
C LYS A 40 19.79 -15.11 7.18
N GLU A 41 18.48 -15.21 7.40
CA GLU A 41 17.87 -15.86 8.57
C GLU A 41 17.32 -17.25 8.22
N GLN A 42 17.00 -18.03 9.25
CA GLN A 42 16.24 -19.27 9.12
C GLN A 42 14.77 -18.96 9.41
N PHE A 43 13.86 -19.39 8.53
CA PHE A 43 12.42 -19.25 8.69
C PHE A 43 11.84 -20.49 9.41
N PRO A 44 10.76 -20.33 10.20
CA PRO A 44 10.05 -19.07 10.47
C PRO A 44 10.89 -18.11 11.35
N ARG A 45 10.76 -16.80 11.11
CA ARG A 45 11.37 -15.74 11.92
C ARG A 45 10.36 -14.65 12.26
N ASP A 46 10.43 -14.09 13.46
CA ASP A 46 9.57 -12.96 13.82
C ASP A 46 9.92 -11.71 12.99
N HIS A 47 8.91 -10.90 12.67
CA HIS A 47 9.06 -9.62 11.99
C HIS A 47 7.82 -8.75 12.24
N VAL A 48 8.01 -7.45 12.48
CA VAL A 48 6.90 -6.50 12.64
C VAL A 48 6.23 -6.16 11.31
N GLY A 49 4.96 -5.79 11.34
CA GLY A 49 4.17 -5.47 10.16
C GLY A 49 3.23 -6.61 9.83
N GLU A 50 2.25 -6.80 10.71
CA GLU A 50 1.32 -7.94 10.71
C GLU A 50 -0.03 -7.62 10.03
N SER A 51 -0.41 -6.35 9.92
CA SER A 51 -1.71 -5.97 9.36
C SER A 51 -1.66 -5.79 7.85
N GLN A 52 -2.51 -6.50 7.10
CA GLN A 52 -2.56 -6.41 5.63
C GLN A 52 -3.64 -5.45 5.12
N LEU A 53 -3.59 -5.15 3.82
CA LEU A 53 -4.66 -4.48 3.06
C LEU A 53 -5.18 -5.42 1.96
N PRO A 54 -6.45 -5.29 1.52
CA PRO A 54 -7.09 -6.24 0.60
C PRO A 54 -6.35 -6.45 -0.73
N TYR A 55 -5.64 -5.44 -1.24
CA TYR A 55 -4.90 -5.54 -2.50
C TYR A 55 -3.83 -6.65 -2.50
N ILE A 56 -3.25 -6.98 -1.33
CA ILE A 56 -2.28 -8.08 -1.20
C ILE A 56 -2.90 -9.40 -1.67
N SER A 57 -4.17 -9.65 -1.34
CA SER A 57 -4.90 -10.86 -1.71
C SER A 57 -4.94 -11.12 -3.22
N VAL A 58 -5.03 -10.06 -4.03
CA VAL A 58 -4.99 -10.14 -5.50
C VAL A 58 -3.64 -10.69 -5.97
N ILE A 59 -2.55 -10.25 -5.35
CA ILE A 59 -1.19 -10.70 -5.68
C ILE A 59 -0.96 -12.12 -5.19
N LEU A 60 -1.50 -12.50 -4.02
CA LEU A 60 -1.41 -13.88 -3.52
C LEU A 60 -2.15 -14.88 -4.40
N ASP A 61 -3.33 -14.52 -4.89
CA ASP A 61 -4.07 -15.30 -5.88
C ASP A 61 -3.28 -15.41 -7.19
N GLU A 62 -2.71 -14.30 -7.68
CA GLU A 62 -1.84 -14.33 -8.85
C GLU A 62 -0.61 -15.23 -8.62
N MET A 63 0.04 -15.17 -7.46
CA MET A 63 1.16 -16.04 -7.11
C MET A 63 0.76 -17.53 -7.07
N GLY A 64 -0.54 -17.83 -6.90
CA GLY A 64 -1.03 -19.17 -6.66
C GLY A 64 -0.74 -19.68 -5.24
N VAL A 65 -0.57 -18.76 -4.28
CA VAL A 65 -0.29 -19.06 -2.86
C VAL A 65 -1.48 -18.73 -1.94
N TRP A 66 -2.58 -18.23 -2.52
CA TRP A 66 -3.78 -17.85 -1.80
C TRP A 66 -4.29 -18.96 -0.89
N ASP A 67 -4.48 -20.17 -1.40
CA ASP A 67 -5.06 -21.29 -0.64
C ASP A 67 -4.20 -21.64 0.59
N GLN A 68 -2.87 -21.59 0.48
CA GLN A 68 -1.95 -21.85 1.59
C GLN A 68 -2.03 -20.75 2.66
N VAL A 69 -2.12 -19.48 2.25
CA VAL A 69 -2.26 -18.34 3.17
C VAL A 69 -3.62 -18.36 3.86
N GLU A 70 -4.69 -18.66 3.12
CA GLU A 70 -6.03 -18.79 3.68
C GLU A 70 -6.04 -19.91 4.74
N ALA A 71 -5.55 -21.10 4.37
CA ALA A 71 -5.50 -22.28 5.24
C ALA A 71 -4.67 -22.09 6.52
N ALA A 72 -3.82 -21.06 6.59
CA ALA A 72 -3.03 -20.74 7.79
C ALA A 72 -3.89 -20.23 8.97
N GLY A 73 -5.17 -19.91 8.74
CA GLY A 73 -6.09 -19.56 9.83
C GLY A 73 -5.82 -18.19 10.47
N PHE A 74 -5.15 -17.28 9.76
CA PHE A 74 -4.94 -15.91 10.22
C PHE A 74 -6.27 -15.16 10.44
N PRO A 75 -6.40 -14.32 11.48
CA PRO A 75 -7.60 -13.49 11.65
C PRO A 75 -7.93 -12.68 10.40
N ILE A 76 -9.21 -12.67 10.03
CA ILE A 76 -9.69 -11.94 8.85
C ILE A 76 -9.88 -10.48 9.24
N LYS A 77 -9.11 -9.59 8.62
CA LYS A 77 -9.24 -8.14 8.79
C LYS A 77 -10.33 -7.63 7.86
N VAL A 78 -11.45 -7.19 8.44
CA VAL A 78 -12.54 -6.52 7.71
C VAL A 78 -12.39 -5.00 7.72
N GLY A 79 -11.52 -4.47 8.58
CA GLY A 79 -11.33 -3.04 8.75
C GLY A 79 -10.36 -2.69 9.87
N ALA A 80 -10.52 -1.47 10.39
CA ALA A 80 -9.77 -0.89 11.49
C ALA A 80 -10.72 -0.07 12.38
N THR A 81 -10.44 0.01 13.67
CA THR A 81 -11.11 0.88 14.62
C THR A 81 -10.11 1.91 15.11
N TYR A 82 -10.49 3.17 15.07
CA TYR A 82 -9.62 4.29 15.39
C TYR A 82 -10.14 5.09 16.59
N ARG A 83 -9.23 5.51 17.46
CA ARG A 83 -9.35 6.71 18.27
C ARG A 83 -8.32 7.70 17.75
N TRP A 84 -8.75 8.75 17.06
CA TRP A 84 -7.83 9.70 16.42
C TRP A 84 -8.41 11.11 16.39
N GLY A 85 -7.53 12.11 16.41
CA GLY A 85 -7.94 13.52 16.37
C GLY A 85 -8.35 14.06 17.74
N LYS A 86 -9.18 15.13 17.74
CA LYS A 86 -9.60 15.83 18.98
C LYS A 86 -10.75 15.15 19.72
N SER A 87 -11.41 14.20 19.07
CA SER A 87 -12.55 13.47 19.64
C SER A 87 -12.08 12.19 20.34
N PRO A 88 -12.55 11.91 21.56
CA PRO A 88 -12.28 10.63 22.22
C PRO A 88 -13.11 9.47 21.63
N LYS A 89 -14.09 9.78 20.75
CA LYS A 89 -15.00 8.79 20.18
C LYS A 89 -14.28 7.83 19.24
N LEU A 90 -14.65 6.56 19.35
CA LEU A 90 -14.19 5.53 18.43
C LEU A 90 -14.99 5.57 17.12
N TRP A 91 -14.30 5.36 16.01
CA TRP A 91 -14.92 5.20 14.70
C TRP A 91 -14.26 4.03 13.96
N ASP A 92 -15.06 3.36 13.14
CA ASP A 92 -14.62 2.22 12.34
C ASP A 92 -14.34 2.67 10.91
N PHE A 93 -13.33 2.05 10.30
CA PHE A 93 -13.04 2.06 8.88
C PHE A 93 -13.18 0.63 8.35
N GLU A 94 -14.06 0.38 7.38
CA GLU A 94 -14.35 -0.95 6.86
C GLU A 94 -14.07 -1.09 5.37
N PHE A 95 -13.43 -2.19 4.99
CA PHE A 95 -13.30 -2.59 3.57
C PHE A 95 -14.57 -3.29 3.08
N LEU A 96 -15.24 -4.00 3.99
CA LEU A 96 -16.48 -4.72 3.80
C LEU A 96 -17.37 -4.47 5.02
N ASN A 97 -18.62 -4.10 4.78
CA ASN A 97 -19.57 -3.86 5.87
C ASN A 97 -19.74 -5.13 6.72
N HIS A 98 -19.59 -5.03 8.04
CA HIS A 98 -19.66 -6.19 8.93
C HIS A 98 -21.00 -6.97 8.85
N GLY A 99 -22.12 -6.30 8.52
CA GLY A 99 -23.43 -6.92 8.33
C GLY A 99 -23.56 -7.73 7.05
N GLN A 100 -22.60 -7.58 6.12
CA GLN A 100 -22.48 -8.34 4.88
C GLN A 100 -21.45 -9.47 4.99
N PHE A 101 -20.72 -9.56 6.11
CA PHE A 101 -19.74 -10.61 6.32
C PHE A 101 -20.44 -11.94 6.61
N GLU A 102 -20.20 -12.92 5.76
CA GLU A 102 -20.77 -14.26 5.90
C GLU A 102 -19.71 -15.26 6.39
N PRO A 103 -20.05 -16.16 7.31
CA PRO A 103 -19.13 -17.21 7.74
C PRO A 103 -18.93 -18.22 6.61
N VAL A 104 -17.73 -18.27 6.03
CA VAL A 104 -17.34 -19.18 4.95
C VAL A 104 -16.21 -20.11 5.41
N PRO A 105 -16.26 -21.43 5.12
CA PRO A 105 -15.18 -22.38 5.46
C PRO A 105 -13.82 -21.99 4.89
N ARG A 106 -12.75 -22.47 5.54
CA ARG A 106 -11.35 -22.16 5.22
C ARG A 106 -10.56 -23.44 4.91
N PRO A 107 -9.72 -23.49 3.86
CA PRO A 107 -9.54 -22.46 2.84
C PRO A 107 -10.75 -22.35 1.89
N SER A 108 -10.91 -21.18 1.27
CA SER A 108 -11.90 -20.92 0.21
C SER A 108 -11.27 -20.14 -0.93
N LYS A 109 -11.88 -20.21 -2.11
CA LYS A 109 -11.40 -19.50 -3.31
C LYS A 109 -11.39 -17.99 -3.12
N PHE A 110 -10.54 -17.30 -3.88
CA PHE A 110 -10.48 -15.83 -3.96
C PHE A 110 -11.67 -15.23 -4.73
N GLU A 111 -12.87 -15.37 -4.16
CA GLU A 111 -14.14 -14.92 -4.74
C GLU A 111 -15.00 -14.23 -3.67
N GLY A 112 -15.97 -13.40 -4.10
CA GLY A 112 -16.93 -12.74 -3.21
C GLY A 112 -16.26 -11.88 -2.13
N GLN A 113 -16.64 -12.07 -0.87
CA GLN A 113 -16.14 -11.27 0.25
C GLN A 113 -14.60 -11.29 0.40
N ARG A 114 -13.93 -12.36 -0.03
CA ARG A 114 -12.46 -12.50 0.07
C ARG A 114 -11.71 -11.47 -0.77
N GLN A 115 -12.36 -10.92 -1.81
CA GLN A 115 -11.81 -9.84 -2.64
C GLN A 115 -11.84 -8.47 -1.95
N HIS A 116 -12.49 -8.38 -0.79
CA HIS A 116 -12.69 -7.15 -0.02
C HIS A 116 -12.19 -7.25 1.43
N THR A 117 -11.50 -8.33 1.79
CA THR A 117 -10.92 -8.54 3.12
C THR A 117 -9.42 -8.74 3.05
N ALA A 118 -8.75 -8.57 4.18
CA ALA A 118 -7.32 -8.85 4.35
C ALA A 118 -7.09 -9.79 5.54
N PHE A 119 -5.83 -10.05 5.89
CA PHE A 119 -5.46 -10.84 7.08
C PHE A 119 -4.67 -10.01 8.09
N GLN A 120 -4.77 -10.38 9.37
CA GLN A 120 -3.76 -10.06 10.37
C GLN A 120 -2.83 -11.26 10.50
N VAL A 121 -1.56 -11.14 10.08
CA VAL A 121 -0.69 -12.31 9.92
C VAL A 121 0.41 -12.37 10.97
N ASP A 122 0.68 -13.56 11.48
CA ASP A 122 1.98 -13.84 12.08
C ASP A 122 3.03 -13.90 10.95
N ARG A 123 3.96 -12.93 10.95
CA ARG A 123 4.95 -12.79 9.87
C ARG A 123 5.93 -13.95 9.79
N GLY A 124 6.19 -14.68 10.87
CA GLY A 124 7.01 -15.88 10.82
C GLY A 124 6.35 -16.99 10.02
N ILE A 125 5.04 -17.16 10.18
CA ILE A 125 4.25 -18.14 9.42
C ILE A 125 4.03 -17.64 7.99
N TYR A 126 3.63 -16.39 7.82
CA TYR A 126 3.31 -15.81 6.50
C TYR A 126 4.52 -15.78 5.58
N ASP A 127 5.65 -15.22 6.03
CA ASP A 127 6.87 -15.13 5.21
C ASP A 127 7.36 -16.55 4.84
N LYS A 128 7.22 -17.51 5.75
CA LYS A 128 7.54 -18.92 5.49
C LYS A 128 6.66 -19.54 4.40
N ILE A 129 5.34 -19.34 4.46
CA ILE A 129 4.42 -19.83 3.41
C ILE A 129 4.84 -19.28 2.04
N LEU A 130 5.13 -17.97 1.97
CA LEU A 130 5.53 -17.35 0.71
C LEU A 130 6.88 -17.87 0.20
N LEU A 131 7.87 -18.02 1.08
CA LEU A 131 9.21 -18.46 0.71
C LEU A 131 9.23 -19.95 0.32
N ASP A 132 8.49 -20.80 1.05
CA ASP A 132 8.31 -22.21 0.71
C ASP A 132 7.58 -22.35 -0.64
N HIS A 133 6.58 -21.50 -0.90
CA HIS A 133 5.88 -21.49 -2.20
C HIS A 133 6.81 -21.09 -3.34
N ALA A 134 7.65 -20.06 -3.16
CA ALA A 134 8.66 -19.68 -4.13
C ALA A 134 9.61 -20.85 -4.47
N ALA A 135 10.04 -21.61 -3.46
CA ALA A 135 10.82 -22.83 -3.66
C ALA A 135 10.02 -23.91 -4.42
N SER A 136 8.75 -24.11 -4.07
CA SER A 136 7.88 -25.12 -4.70
C SER A 136 7.65 -24.88 -6.19
N VAL A 137 7.63 -23.62 -6.64
CA VAL A 137 7.52 -23.25 -8.06
C VAL A 137 8.89 -23.22 -8.77
N GLY A 138 9.96 -23.62 -8.08
CA GLY A 138 11.28 -23.87 -8.64
C GLY A 138 12.28 -22.72 -8.54
N ALA A 139 12.11 -21.79 -7.60
CA ALA A 139 13.19 -20.87 -7.21
C ALA A 139 14.22 -21.60 -6.34
N GLU A 140 15.49 -21.25 -6.49
CA GLU A 140 16.58 -21.76 -5.64
C GLU A 140 16.64 -20.90 -4.37
N VAL A 141 16.12 -21.40 -3.25
CA VAL A 141 16.05 -20.65 -1.98
C VAL A 141 17.15 -21.12 -1.03
N TYR A 142 17.98 -20.18 -0.59
CA TYR A 142 19.09 -20.40 0.33
C TYR A 142 18.87 -19.57 1.60
N GLN A 143 18.50 -20.22 2.70
CA GLN A 143 18.34 -19.61 4.03
C GLN A 143 19.64 -19.69 4.82
N GLN A 144 19.85 -18.80 5.79
CA GLN A 144 21.16 -18.63 6.46
C GLN A 144 22.31 -18.27 5.50
N HIS A 145 21.99 -17.64 4.36
CA HIS A 145 22.93 -17.18 3.34
C HIS A 145 22.92 -15.66 3.27
N ALA A 146 23.89 -15.04 3.94
CA ALA A 146 23.99 -13.58 4.02
C ALA A 146 24.83 -13.02 2.87
N VAL A 147 24.31 -12.03 2.15
CA VAL A 147 25.09 -11.22 1.22
C VAL A 147 25.97 -10.25 2.01
N LYS A 148 27.29 -10.31 1.79
CA LYS A 148 28.29 -9.54 2.56
C LYS A 148 28.87 -8.37 1.80
N SER A 149 29.02 -8.51 0.48
CA SER A 149 29.53 -7.45 -0.39
C SER A 149 28.95 -7.57 -1.78
N ILE A 150 29.06 -6.48 -2.53
CA ILE A 150 28.58 -6.34 -3.89
C ILE A 150 29.73 -5.69 -4.67
N ASP A 151 30.13 -6.30 -5.77
CA ASP A 151 31.14 -5.79 -6.68
C ASP A 151 30.44 -5.08 -7.85
N THR A 152 30.97 -3.93 -8.27
CA THR A 152 30.35 -3.07 -9.28
C THR A 152 31.37 -2.61 -10.31
N ASP A 153 30.88 -2.32 -11.51
CA ASP A 153 31.59 -1.57 -12.55
C ASP A 153 30.67 -0.45 -13.02
N GLY A 154 30.95 0.78 -12.60
CA GLY A 154 30.00 1.89 -12.75
C GLY A 154 28.66 1.58 -12.08
N ASP A 155 27.57 1.65 -12.86
CA ASP A 155 26.20 1.41 -12.40
C ASP A 155 25.75 -0.06 -12.54
N THR A 156 26.63 -0.92 -13.05
CA THR A 156 26.37 -2.34 -13.20
C THR A 156 26.92 -3.12 -12.00
N ILE A 157 26.11 -3.99 -11.40
CA ILE A 157 26.57 -4.99 -10.43
C ILE A 157 27.19 -6.16 -11.18
N THR A 158 28.45 -6.46 -10.90
CA THR A 158 29.18 -7.57 -11.53
C THR A 158 29.00 -8.87 -10.77
N SER A 159 29.03 -8.83 -9.42
CA SER A 159 28.77 -10.01 -8.58
C SER A 159 28.34 -9.61 -7.16
N ILE A 160 27.73 -10.54 -6.43
CA ILE A 160 27.54 -10.46 -4.98
C ILE A 160 28.37 -11.54 -4.29
N THR A 161 28.88 -11.25 -3.10
CA THR A 161 29.55 -12.27 -2.27
C THR A 161 28.57 -12.77 -1.20
N VAL A 162 28.25 -14.05 -1.28
CA VAL A 162 27.35 -14.75 -0.33
C VAL A 162 28.19 -15.53 0.67
N GLN A 163 27.77 -15.52 1.94
CA GLN A 163 28.30 -16.39 2.96
C GLN A 163 27.18 -17.32 3.45
N GLY A 164 27.35 -18.62 3.22
CA GLY A 164 26.44 -19.68 3.65
C GLY A 164 27.11 -21.05 3.51
N ASP A 165 26.40 -22.12 3.86
CA ASP A 165 26.90 -23.49 3.82
C ASP A 165 26.78 -24.14 2.43
N GLN A 166 25.71 -23.85 1.69
CA GLN A 166 25.45 -24.40 0.36
C GLN A 166 26.05 -23.53 -0.76
N VAL A 167 25.95 -22.21 -0.62
CA VAL A 167 26.53 -21.22 -1.52
C VAL A 167 27.42 -20.29 -0.70
N ASN A 168 28.71 -20.32 -0.99
CA ASN A 168 29.71 -19.47 -0.35
C ASN A 168 30.61 -18.88 -1.44
N GLY A 169 30.90 -17.58 -1.34
CA GLY A 169 31.74 -16.84 -2.27
C GLY A 169 30.96 -16.11 -3.37
N LYS A 170 31.53 -16.02 -4.57
CA LYS A 170 31.02 -15.12 -5.62
C LYS A 170 29.84 -15.70 -6.40
N VAL A 171 28.75 -14.95 -6.43
CA VAL A 171 27.55 -15.20 -7.22
C VAL A 171 27.44 -14.14 -8.31
N GLU A 172 27.38 -14.58 -9.56
CA GLU A 172 27.09 -13.75 -10.72
C GLU A 172 25.63 -13.94 -11.17
N ALA A 173 24.97 -12.85 -11.55
CA ALA A 173 23.63 -12.85 -12.11
C ALA A 173 23.49 -11.82 -13.23
N LYS A 174 22.50 -12.02 -14.11
CA LYS A 174 22.15 -11.00 -15.11
C LYS A 174 21.45 -9.82 -14.46
N TYR A 175 20.51 -10.09 -13.55
CA TYR A 175 19.80 -9.06 -12.81
C TYR A 175 19.84 -9.32 -11.29
N TYR A 176 19.87 -8.25 -10.52
CA TYR A 176 19.93 -8.28 -9.06
C TYR A 176 18.74 -7.52 -8.46
N VAL A 177 18.12 -8.06 -7.42
CA VAL A 177 17.00 -7.39 -6.74
C VAL A 177 17.28 -7.31 -5.25
N ASP A 178 17.33 -6.09 -4.72
CA ASP A 178 17.44 -5.82 -3.29
C ASP A 178 16.06 -5.87 -2.65
N CYS A 179 15.78 -6.97 -1.97
CA CYS A 179 14.62 -7.20 -1.12
C CYS A 179 15.05 -7.32 0.36
N SER A 180 16.18 -6.73 0.74
CA SER A 180 16.80 -6.86 2.07
C SER A 180 16.10 -6.04 3.17
N GLY A 181 15.01 -5.36 2.80
CA GLY A 181 14.21 -4.52 3.69
C GLY A 181 14.96 -3.26 4.10
N TYR A 182 14.72 -2.78 5.32
CA TYR A 182 15.40 -1.59 5.86
C TYR A 182 16.94 -1.63 5.76
N ALA A 183 17.53 -2.84 5.74
CA ALA A 183 18.97 -3.00 5.59
C ALA A 183 19.50 -2.33 4.30
N GLY A 184 18.74 -2.38 3.20
CA GLY A 184 19.02 -1.72 1.93
C GLY A 184 20.44 -1.97 1.44
N ILE A 185 20.85 -3.24 1.35
CA ILE A 185 22.24 -3.66 1.10
C ILE A 185 22.76 -3.08 -0.24
N MET A 186 22.00 -3.20 -1.33
CA MET A 186 22.37 -2.62 -2.63
C MET A 186 22.20 -1.11 -2.62
N ARG A 187 21.12 -0.58 -2.04
CA ARG A 187 20.89 0.88 -1.92
C ARG A 187 22.13 1.59 -1.35
N LYS A 188 22.62 1.08 -0.21
CA LYS A 188 23.80 1.62 0.47
C LYS A 188 25.07 1.41 -0.34
N ARG A 189 25.25 0.23 -0.96
CA ARG A 189 26.44 -0.05 -1.78
C ARG A 189 26.54 0.89 -2.99
N MET A 190 25.44 1.07 -3.70
CA MET A 190 25.36 1.86 -4.92
C MET A 190 25.38 3.37 -4.63
N GLY A 191 25.49 3.79 -3.35
CA GLY A 191 25.54 5.19 -2.96
C GLY A 191 24.25 5.94 -3.25
N ILE A 192 23.11 5.25 -3.23
CA ILE A 192 21.82 5.88 -3.54
C ILE A 192 21.37 6.69 -2.33
N GLU A 193 21.22 8.00 -2.54
CA GLU A 193 20.68 8.93 -1.55
C GLU A 193 19.21 8.63 -1.26
N SER A 194 18.72 9.15 -0.14
CA SER A 194 17.33 8.96 0.25
C SER A 194 16.78 10.24 0.86
N LEU A 195 15.61 10.64 0.41
CA LEU A 195 14.79 11.62 1.08
C LEU A 195 14.32 11.03 2.42
N VAL A 196 14.50 11.79 3.50
CA VAL A 196 14.03 11.43 4.85
C VAL A 196 13.11 12.54 5.34
N PRO A 197 11.79 12.32 5.37
CA PRO A 197 10.84 13.29 5.89
C PRO A 197 11.14 13.60 7.36
N THR A 198 11.35 14.87 7.69
CA THR A 198 11.70 15.30 9.06
C THR A 198 10.52 15.21 10.02
N THR A 199 9.30 15.27 9.49
CA THR A 199 8.02 15.26 10.20
C THR A 199 7.57 13.87 10.64
N LEU A 200 8.15 12.81 10.05
CA LEU A 200 7.84 11.40 10.38
C LEU A 200 8.97 10.70 11.16
N GLN A 201 9.78 11.47 11.89
CA GLN A 201 10.83 10.92 12.74
C GLN A 201 10.23 10.33 14.02
N ASN A 202 9.81 9.06 13.92
CA ASN A 202 9.12 8.33 14.95
C ASN A 202 9.96 7.16 15.49
N ILE A 203 9.60 6.70 16.69
CA ILE A 203 10.10 5.48 17.33
C ILE A 203 8.90 4.57 17.58
N ALA A 204 9.07 3.29 17.26
CA ALA A 204 8.10 2.24 17.55
C ALA A 204 8.69 1.31 18.61
N ILE A 205 7.90 0.97 19.62
CA ILE A 205 8.25 0.07 20.73
C ILE A 205 7.12 -0.95 20.85
N TRP A 206 7.40 -2.25 20.77
CA TRP A 206 6.34 -3.26 20.78
C TRP A 206 6.73 -4.56 21.44
N ASP A 207 5.73 -5.31 21.85
CA ASP A 207 5.86 -6.67 22.38
C ASP A 207 4.65 -7.50 21.92
N TYR A 208 4.76 -8.80 22.13
CA TYR A 208 3.69 -9.76 21.88
C TYR A 208 3.04 -10.18 23.19
N TRP A 209 1.74 -10.41 23.14
CA TRP A 209 0.91 -10.81 24.27
C TRP A 209 0.16 -12.10 23.96
N ARG A 210 0.09 -12.97 24.96
CA ARG A 210 -0.62 -14.26 24.96
C ARG A 210 -1.92 -14.15 25.75
N GLY A 211 -3.01 -14.66 25.19
CA GLY A 211 -4.33 -14.64 25.83
C GLY A 211 -5.00 -13.27 25.90
N ALA A 212 -4.59 -12.30 25.08
CA ALA A 212 -5.27 -11.01 24.98
C ALA A 212 -6.63 -11.17 24.27
N SER A 213 -7.65 -10.46 24.76
CA SER A 213 -8.99 -10.50 24.19
C SER A 213 -9.05 -9.72 22.87
N TRP A 214 -9.84 -10.19 21.91
CA TRP A 214 -10.11 -9.43 20.69
C TRP A 214 -11.13 -8.33 20.98
N ALA A 215 -10.88 -7.12 20.45
CA ALA A 215 -11.80 -5.99 20.62
C ALA A 215 -13.16 -6.26 19.96
N VAL A 216 -13.16 -6.93 18.80
CA VAL A 216 -14.36 -7.29 18.07
C VAL A 216 -14.18 -8.68 17.46
N ASN A 217 -15.24 -9.50 17.55
CA ASN A 217 -15.37 -10.78 16.86
C ASN A 217 -16.54 -10.67 15.85
N ILE A 218 -16.24 -10.78 14.56
CA ILE A 218 -17.20 -10.63 13.46
C ILE A 218 -17.31 -11.98 12.75
N GLY A 219 -18.48 -12.62 12.84
CA GLY A 219 -18.70 -13.95 12.27
C GLY A 219 -17.70 -14.98 12.82
N ILE A 220 -17.04 -15.71 11.92
CA ILE A 220 -15.95 -16.65 12.26
C ILE A 220 -14.62 -15.95 11.97
N GLU A 221 -13.82 -15.72 13.01
CA GLU A 221 -12.43 -15.22 12.93
C GLU A 221 -12.25 -13.82 12.29
N GLY A 222 -13.33 -13.07 12.05
CA GLY A 222 -13.27 -11.69 11.58
C GLY A 222 -12.98 -10.69 12.70
N THR A 223 -12.15 -9.69 12.42
CA THR A 223 -11.78 -8.64 13.39
C THR A 223 -11.34 -7.33 12.72
N ARG A 224 -11.05 -6.32 13.54
CA ARG A 224 -10.49 -5.01 13.14
C ARG A 224 -9.19 -4.74 13.90
N VAL A 225 -8.18 -4.19 13.23
CA VAL A 225 -7.02 -3.63 13.94
C VAL A 225 -7.47 -2.44 14.80
N GLN A 226 -6.94 -2.29 16.00
CA GLN A 226 -7.21 -1.12 16.82
C GLN A 226 -6.04 -0.15 16.71
N VAL A 227 -6.33 1.13 16.45
CA VAL A 227 -5.36 2.21 16.34
C VAL A 227 -5.80 3.32 17.30
N MET A 228 -5.11 3.44 18.43
CA MET A 228 -5.55 4.26 19.55
C MET A 228 -4.57 5.40 19.82
N SER A 229 -4.96 6.64 19.51
CA SER A 229 -4.20 7.83 19.91
C SER A 229 -4.15 7.95 21.43
N VAL A 230 -2.95 8.17 21.98
CA VAL A 230 -2.67 8.37 23.41
C VAL A 230 -2.17 9.80 23.68
N GLY A 231 -2.53 10.75 22.82
CA GLY A 231 -2.19 12.16 22.93
C GLY A 231 -0.80 12.49 22.39
N TYR A 232 0.23 11.78 22.83
CA TYR A 232 1.64 12.03 22.43
C TYR A 232 2.16 11.04 21.37
N GLY A 233 1.28 10.20 20.85
CA GLY A 233 1.59 9.09 19.97
C GLY A 233 0.35 8.22 19.84
N TRP A 234 0.55 6.96 19.47
CA TRP A 234 -0.56 6.03 19.30
C TRP A 234 -0.15 4.58 19.52
N LEU A 235 -1.12 3.75 19.87
CA LEU A 235 -0.99 2.32 20.04
C LEU A 235 -1.60 1.58 18.86
N TRP A 236 -0.92 0.54 18.37
CA TRP A 236 -1.58 -0.51 17.61
C TRP A 236 -1.92 -1.69 18.51
N PHE A 237 -3.01 -2.37 18.19
CA PHE A 237 -3.38 -3.67 18.74
C PHE A 237 -3.85 -4.56 17.58
N ILE A 238 -3.07 -5.60 17.28
CA ILE A 238 -3.27 -6.48 16.13
C ILE A 238 -3.37 -7.93 16.61
N PRO A 239 -4.56 -8.53 16.59
CA PRO A 239 -4.71 -9.96 16.86
C PRO A 239 -4.03 -10.78 15.76
N LEU A 240 -3.12 -11.71 16.11
CA LEU A 240 -2.41 -12.56 15.15
C LEU A 240 -2.97 -14.00 15.09
N GLY A 241 -3.89 -14.30 16.01
CA GLY A 241 -4.59 -15.56 16.14
C GLY A 241 -5.40 -15.55 17.42
N ASN A 242 -5.90 -16.72 17.84
CA ASN A 242 -6.71 -16.85 19.05
C ASN A 242 -5.91 -16.64 20.36
N ASP A 243 -4.57 -16.66 20.28
CA ASP A 243 -3.71 -16.61 21.45
C ASP A 243 -2.70 -15.45 21.41
N ARG A 244 -2.03 -15.21 20.27
CA ARG A 244 -0.97 -14.19 20.15
C ARG A 244 -1.51 -12.88 19.59
N THR A 245 -1.13 -11.75 20.19
CA THR A 245 -1.50 -10.39 19.78
C THR A 245 -0.27 -9.49 19.79
N SER A 246 -0.10 -8.69 18.74
CA SER A 246 0.94 -7.66 18.65
C SER A 246 0.41 -6.34 19.22
N VAL A 247 1.13 -5.75 20.17
CA VAL A 247 0.79 -4.46 20.77
C VAL A 247 2.01 -3.57 20.77
N GLY A 248 1.92 -2.41 20.11
CA GLY A 248 3.03 -1.49 19.99
C GLY A 248 2.63 -0.04 20.12
N LEU A 249 3.59 0.77 20.56
CA LEU A 249 3.52 2.21 20.77
C LEU A 249 4.39 2.91 19.73
N VAL A 250 3.82 3.89 19.03
CA VAL A 250 4.55 4.81 18.15
C VAL A 250 4.51 6.20 18.75
N VAL A 251 5.68 6.83 18.89
CA VAL A 251 5.83 8.20 19.40
C VAL A 251 6.85 8.98 18.56
N PRO A 252 6.74 10.31 18.48
CA PRO A 252 7.79 11.15 17.93
C PRO A 252 9.13 10.96 18.66
N ALA A 253 10.24 10.93 17.92
CA ALA A 253 11.57 10.68 18.48
C ALA A 253 12.01 11.76 19.48
N ASN A 254 11.60 13.02 19.25
CA ASN A 254 11.82 14.12 20.19
C ASN A 254 11.07 13.92 21.50
N TYR A 255 9.80 13.49 21.45
CA TYR A 255 9.01 13.20 22.63
C TYR A 255 9.66 12.12 23.49
N TYR A 256 10.06 10.99 22.88
CA TYR A 256 10.75 9.91 23.59
C TYR A 256 12.03 10.40 24.30
N ARG A 257 12.86 11.17 23.59
CA ARG A 257 14.10 11.74 24.15
C ARG A 257 13.82 12.66 25.34
N ASP A 258 12.81 13.53 25.22
CA ASP A 258 12.50 14.53 26.24
C ASP A 258 11.85 13.90 27.48
N ARG A 259 11.15 12.77 27.35
CA ARG A 259 10.62 11.97 28.48
C ARG A 259 11.72 11.34 29.33
N GLY A 260 12.86 10.97 28.73
CA GLY A 260 13.98 10.34 29.43
C GLY A 260 13.68 8.98 30.08
N LEU A 261 12.57 8.33 29.71
CA LEU A 261 12.17 7.01 30.21
C LEU A 261 12.85 5.89 29.43
N ARG A 262 12.98 4.72 30.04
CA ARG A 262 13.37 3.49 29.31
C ARG A 262 12.22 3.06 28.39
N PRO A 263 12.49 2.40 27.24
CA PRO A 263 11.44 1.98 26.30
C PRO A 263 10.30 1.20 26.96
N ASN A 264 10.65 0.24 27.83
CA ASN A 264 9.67 -0.57 28.55
C ASN A 264 8.76 0.27 29.45
N ASP A 265 9.31 1.27 30.14
CA ASP A 265 8.54 2.08 31.09
C ASP A 265 7.54 2.98 30.33
N LEU A 266 7.98 3.58 29.21
CA LEU A 266 7.08 4.37 28.36
C LEU A 266 6.00 3.50 27.70
N TYR A 267 6.36 2.32 27.23
CA TYR A 267 5.42 1.35 26.65
C TYR A 267 4.34 0.95 27.67
N MET A 268 4.74 0.52 28.87
CA MET A 268 3.78 0.12 29.91
C MET A 268 2.92 1.29 30.40
N GLU A 269 3.48 2.50 30.47
CA GLU A 269 2.70 3.71 30.77
C GLU A 269 1.62 3.97 29.72
N ALA A 270 1.94 3.86 28.43
CA ALA A 270 0.97 4.04 27.35
C ALA A 270 -0.15 3.01 27.40
N LEU A 271 0.19 1.73 27.62
CA LEU A 271 -0.79 0.64 27.75
C LEU A 271 -1.74 0.85 28.94
N ALA A 272 -1.21 1.29 30.09
CA ALA A 272 -2.01 1.54 31.29
C ALA A 272 -2.95 2.74 31.14
N ASN A 273 -2.54 3.75 30.37
CA ASN A 273 -3.30 4.99 30.16
C ASN A 273 -4.38 4.87 29.07
N ASP A 274 -4.38 3.79 28.28
CA ASP A 274 -5.40 3.52 27.28
C ASP A 274 -6.46 2.55 27.84
N PRO A 275 -7.72 2.99 28.09
CA PRO A 275 -8.74 2.13 28.68
C PRO A 275 -9.09 0.90 27.82
N VAL A 276 -9.03 1.02 26.49
CA VAL A 276 -9.37 -0.06 25.57
C VAL A 276 -8.27 -1.11 25.59
N VAL A 277 -7.02 -0.71 25.34
CA VAL A 277 -5.86 -1.62 25.30
C VAL A 277 -5.61 -2.25 26.67
N SER A 278 -5.73 -1.48 27.75
CA SER A 278 -5.64 -2.00 29.12
C SER A 278 -6.69 -3.08 29.38
N LYS A 279 -7.94 -2.86 28.95
CA LYS A 279 -9.01 -3.86 29.09
C LYS A 279 -8.76 -5.11 28.25
N LEU A 280 -8.29 -4.97 27.02
CA LEU A 280 -8.02 -6.10 26.12
C LEU A 280 -6.83 -6.95 26.55
N THR A 281 -5.88 -6.35 27.27
CA THR A 281 -4.71 -7.05 27.83
C THR A 281 -4.93 -7.51 29.27
N GLU A 282 -6.12 -7.30 29.85
CA GLU A 282 -6.45 -7.78 31.19
C GLU A 282 -6.40 -9.31 31.26
N GLY A 283 -5.51 -9.86 32.10
CA GLY A 283 -5.29 -11.30 32.23
C GLY A 283 -4.40 -11.92 31.14
N ALA A 284 -3.96 -11.13 30.16
CA ALA A 284 -2.99 -11.57 29.16
C ALA A 284 -1.56 -11.63 29.75
N THR A 285 -0.71 -12.46 29.17
CA THR A 285 0.71 -12.59 29.55
C THR A 285 1.60 -12.07 28.43
N ARG A 286 2.51 -11.15 28.75
CA ARG A 286 3.48 -10.62 27.78
C ARG A 286 4.58 -11.66 27.49
N GLU A 287 5.09 -11.70 26.26
CA GLU A 287 6.23 -12.57 25.89
C GLU A 287 7.57 -12.04 26.44
N ASP A 288 7.60 -10.80 26.93
CA ASP A 288 8.77 -10.10 27.49
C ASP A 288 9.96 -10.03 26.49
N GLN A 289 9.64 -9.86 25.21
CA GLN A 289 10.61 -9.72 24.11
C GLN A 289 10.55 -8.35 23.46
N LEU A 290 10.39 -7.31 24.26
CA LEU A 290 10.25 -5.92 23.82
C LEU A 290 11.26 -5.55 22.73
N GLN A 291 10.75 -5.15 21.57
CA GLN A 291 11.51 -4.66 20.43
C GLN A 291 11.31 -3.16 20.27
N SER A 292 12.26 -2.51 19.57
CA SER A 292 12.11 -1.13 19.17
C SER A 292 12.83 -0.84 17.85
N THR A 293 12.26 0.06 17.06
CA THR A 293 12.86 0.58 15.82
C THR A 293 12.59 2.08 15.71
N LYS A 294 13.31 2.75 14.82
CA LYS A 294 13.20 4.20 14.58
C LYS A 294 13.58 4.55 13.16
N ASP A 295 13.26 5.77 12.74
CA ASP A 295 13.74 6.40 11.51
C ASP A 295 13.49 5.51 10.25
N TRP A 296 12.27 4.98 10.14
CA TRP A 296 11.84 4.11 9.04
C TRP A 296 11.36 4.87 7.81
N SER A 297 10.95 6.13 7.96
CA SER A 297 10.40 6.92 6.86
C SER A 297 11.51 7.40 5.95
N PHE A 298 11.57 6.86 4.73
CA PHE A 298 12.49 7.33 3.71
C PHE A 298 12.04 6.93 2.30
N LEU A 299 12.64 7.57 1.30
CA LEU A 299 12.46 7.24 -0.11
C LEU A 299 13.79 7.34 -0.85
N ALA A 300 14.25 6.23 -1.45
CA ALA A 300 15.51 6.18 -2.20
C ALA A 300 15.38 6.86 -3.56
N ASP A 301 16.32 7.76 -3.91
CA ASP A 301 16.25 8.65 -5.08
C ASP A 301 16.18 7.93 -6.42
N ARG A 302 16.76 6.73 -6.49
CA ARG A 302 16.73 5.88 -7.66
C ARG A 302 16.43 4.44 -7.26
N LEU A 303 15.51 3.78 -7.96
CA LEU A 303 15.07 2.42 -7.64
C LEU A 303 15.57 1.35 -8.61
N ALA A 304 16.20 1.75 -9.72
CA ALA A 304 16.79 0.85 -10.69
C ALA A 304 18.09 1.44 -11.27
N GLY A 305 19.04 0.56 -11.59
CA GLY A 305 20.21 0.89 -12.43
C GLY A 305 20.30 -0.05 -13.63
N ASP A 306 21.50 -0.19 -14.20
CA ASP A 306 21.72 -0.99 -15.41
C ASP A 306 21.17 -2.42 -15.30
N ASN A 307 21.45 -3.08 -14.17
CA ASN A 307 21.07 -4.47 -13.96
C ASN A 307 20.60 -4.79 -12.53
N TRP A 308 20.20 -3.78 -11.75
CA TRP A 308 19.76 -3.96 -10.37
C TRP A 308 18.53 -3.14 -10.04
N PHE A 309 17.78 -3.58 -9.03
CA PHE A 309 16.53 -2.96 -8.58
C PHE A 309 16.43 -2.94 -7.06
N LEU A 310 15.87 -1.87 -6.48
CA LEU A 310 15.45 -1.82 -5.08
C LEU A 310 13.96 -2.14 -4.99
N CYS A 311 13.57 -3.03 -4.10
CA CYS A 311 12.19 -3.51 -4.00
C CYS A 311 11.73 -3.62 -2.54
N GLY A 312 10.46 -3.32 -2.30
CA GLY A 312 9.89 -3.24 -0.94
C GLY A 312 10.56 -2.16 -0.10
N GLU A 313 10.77 -2.44 1.19
CA GLU A 313 11.34 -1.46 2.11
C GLU A 313 12.77 -1.03 1.73
N SER A 314 13.51 -1.79 0.92
CA SER A 314 14.80 -1.33 0.37
C SER A 314 14.67 -0.07 -0.50
N ALA A 315 13.51 0.15 -1.13
CA ALA A 315 13.20 1.32 -1.95
C ALA A 315 12.69 2.51 -1.13
N GLY A 316 12.02 2.24 -0.01
CA GLY A 316 11.44 3.26 0.87
C GLY A 316 10.27 2.72 1.67
N PHE A 317 9.90 3.47 2.71
CA PHE A 317 8.80 3.16 3.60
C PHE A 317 8.21 4.46 4.14
N ALA A 318 6.89 4.46 4.38
CA ALA A 318 6.17 5.64 4.86
C ALA A 318 6.04 5.60 6.39
N ASP A 319 5.01 4.93 6.90
CA ASP A 319 4.72 4.82 8.32
C ASP A 319 3.77 3.62 8.56
N PRO A 320 3.83 2.95 9.72
CA PRO A 320 2.93 1.83 10.00
C PRO A 320 1.44 2.21 10.14
N ILE A 321 1.09 3.49 10.33
CA ILE A 321 -0.28 3.94 10.63
C ILE A 321 -1.35 3.45 9.64
N LEU A 322 -1.00 3.24 8.37
CA LEU A 322 -1.92 2.79 7.31
C LEU A 322 -1.84 1.30 6.99
N ALA A 323 -0.93 0.56 7.63
CA ALA A 323 -0.64 -0.84 7.30
C ALA A 323 -0.23 -1.08 5.82
N ALA A 324 0.38 -0.09 5.16
CA ALA A 324 0.66 -0.15 3.72
C ALA A 324 1.99 -0.82 3.34
N GLY A 325 2.90 -1.04 4.29
CA GLY A 325 4.26 -1.53 4.00
C GLY A 325 4.30 -2.85 3.21
N MET A 326 3.52 -3.85 3.62
CA MET A 326 3.44 -5.12 2.89
C MET A 326 2.79 -4.96 1.51
N THR A 327 1.80 -4.07 1.38
CA THR A 327 1.16 -3.77 0.09
C THR A 327 2.18 -3.21 -0.89
N LEU A 328 2.98 -2.23 -0.46
CA LEU A 328 4.07 -1.66 -1.24
C LEU A 328 5.14 -2.71 -1.58
N ALA A 329 5.46 -3.61 -0.65
CA ALA A 329 6.40 -4.71 -0.90
C ALA A 329 5.91 -5.68 -1.98
N HIS A 330 4.66 -6.17 -1.90
CA HIS A 330 4.09 -7.07 -2.90
C HIS A 330 3.90 -6.36 -4.25
N LYS A 331 3.39 -5.13 -4.26
CA LYS A 331 3.19 -4.36 -5.48
C LYS A 331 4.53 -4.10 -6.18
N GLY A 332 5.52 -3.56 -5.46
CA GLY A 332 6.85 -3.32 -6.03
C GLY A 332 7.53 -4.61 -6.49
N ALA A 333 7.29 -5.73 -5.81
CA ALA A 333 7.79 -7.04 -6.22
C ALA A 333 7.15 -7.55 -7.51
N ARG A 334 5.83 -7.34 -7.68
CA ARG A 334 5.12 -7.62 -8.93
C ARG A 334 5.66 -6.76 -10.07
N ASP A 335 5.84 -5.47 -9.81
CA ASP A 335 6.36 -4.51 -10.79
C ASP A 335 7.75 -4.89 -11.27
N VAL A 336 8.71 -5.16 -10.36
CA VAL A 336 10.07 -5.53 -10.76
C VAL A 336 10.13 -6.90 -11.45
N ALA A 337 9.33 -7.88 -11.00
CA ALA A 337 9.29 -9.19 -11.65
C ALA A 337 8.86 -9.08 -13.10
N TYR A 338 7.83 -8.25 -13.37
CA TYR A 338 7.34 -8.02 -14.72
C TYR A 338 8.35 -7.24 -15.58
N THR A 339 9.02 -6.24 -15.02
CA THR A 339 10.10 -5.51 -15.69
C THR A 339 11.23 -6.45 -16.11
N ILE A 340 11.70 -7.32 -15.21
CA ILE A 340 12.74 -8.32 -15.52
C ILE A 340 12.25 -9.31 -16.59
N LEU A 341 10.99 -9.74 -16.54
CA LEU A 341 10.42 -10.61 -17.57
C LEU A 341 10.45 -9.95 -18.96
N GLU A 342 10.15 -8.65 -19.05
CA GLU A 342 10.23 -7.89 -20.30
C GLU A 342 11.66 -7.70 -20.79
N PHE A 343 12.63 -7.47 -19.90
CA PHE A 343 14.05 -7.47 -20.29
C PHE A 343 14.46 -8.79 -20.95
N PHE A 344 14.05 -9.93 -20.39
CA PHE A 344 14.32 -11.24 -20.98
C PHE A 344 13.55 -11.51 -22.29
N ARG A 345 12.59 -10.66 -22.66
CA ARG A 345 11.87 -10.72 -23.94
C ARG A 345 12.48 -9.79 -24.97
N GLY A 346 12.98 -8.63 -24.55
CA GLY A 346 13.58 -7.63 -25.44
C GLY A 346 12.55 -6.96 -26.36
N GLU A 347 11.28 -6.92 -25.95
CA GLU A 347 10.17 -6.35 -26.73
C GLU A 347 9.95 -4.85 -26.45
N HIS A 348 10.56 -4.32 -25.38
CA HIS A 348 10.46 -2.94 -24.95
C HIS A 348 11.85 -2.32 -24.78
N ASP A 349 11.89 -1.00 -24.90
CA ASP A 349 13.05 -0.20 -24.56
C ASP A 349 13.37 -0.37 -23.06
N GLU A 350 14.61 -0.71 -22.74
CA GLU A 350 14.98 -1.03 -21.36
C GLU A 350 14.97 0.20 -20.44
N ASP A 351 15.39 1.36 -20.96
CA ASP A 351 15.41 2.61 -20.19
C ASP A 351 14.00 3.05 -19.83
N TRP A 352 13.07 2.95 -20.78
CA TRP A 352 11.65 3.17 -20.52
C TRP A 352 11.13 2.26 -19.41
N LEU A 353 11.47 0.96 -19.41
CA LEU A 353 11.06 0.03 -18.36
C LEU A 353 11.65 0.39 -16.98
N ARG A 354 12.94 0.74 -16.91
CA ARG A 354 13.61 1.18 -15.65
C ARG A 354 12.95 2.44 -15.11
N GLU A 355 12.67 3.40 -15.98
CA GLU A 355 12.01 4.66 -15.64
C GLU A 355 10.59 4.41 -15.14
N ARG A 356 9.79 3.58 -15.83
CA ARG A 356 8.43 3.24 -15.39
C ARG A 356 8.41 2.59 -14.01
N TYR A 357 9.31 1.62 -13.78
CA TYR A 357 9.45 1.00 -12.46
C TYR A 357 9.79 2.02 -11.38
N THR A 358 10.77 2.87 -11.64
CA THR A 358 11.26 3.88 -10.69
C THR A 358 10.20 4.93 -10.38
N GLU A 359 9.60 5.55 -11.40
CA GLU A 359 8.57 6.57 -11.23
C GLU A 359 7.35 6.02 -10.49
N GLY A 360 6.83 4.87 -10.92
CA GLY A 360 5.61 4.28 -10.34
C GLY A 360 5.79 3.95 -8.86
N ASN A 361 6.91 3.32 -8.50
CA ASN A 361 7.17 2.93 -7.11
C ASN A 361 7.54 4.13 -6.23
N ARG A 362 8.34 5.09 -6.72
CA ARG A 362 8.65 6.31 -5.97
C ARG A 362 7.39 7.12 -5.69
N ARG A 363 6.52 7.29 -6.70
CA ARG A 363 5.23 7.98 -6.53
C ARG A 363 4.37 7.29 -5.49
N ALA A 364 4.21 5.97 -5.58
CA ALA A 364 3.41 5.23 -4.61
C ALA A 364 3.94 5.42 -3.18
N ILE A 365 5.24 5.26 -2.95
CA ILE A 365 5.84 5.45 -1.62
C ILE A 365 5.67 6.90 -1.13
N MET A 366 5.95 7.89 -1.99
CA MET A 366 5.81 9.31 -1.66
C MET A 366 4.36 9.68 -1.28
N GLN A 367 3.37 9.14 -1.98
CA GLN A 367 1.97 9.35 -1.64
C GLN A 367 1.63 8.82 -0.24
N HIS A 368 2.18 7.66 0.14
CA HIS A 368 1.99 7.13 1.49
C HIS A 368 2.70 7.97 2.56
N ILE A 369 3.90 8.48 2.26
CA ILE A 369 4.61 9.42 3.15
C ILE A 369 3.74 10.64 3.40
N ARG A 370 3.26 11.30 2.34
CA ARG A 370 2.41 12.48 2.44
C ARG A 370 1.11 12.22 3.18
N PHE A 371 0.53 11.03 3.01
CA PHE A 371 -0.68 10.68 3.75
C PHE A 371 -0.41 10.42 5.21
N ALA A 372 0.72 9.80 5.56
CA ALA A 372 1.13 9.68 6.95
C ALA A 372 1.33 11.07 7.58
N ASP A 373 2.03 11.99 6.90
CA ASP A 373 2.18 13.38 7.34
C ASP A 373 0.84 14.06 7.59
N PHE A 374 -0.07 13.96 6.63
CA PHE A 374 -1.43 14.45 6.77
C PHE A 374 -2.12 13.83 7.99
N TRP A 375 -2.04 12.52 8.15
CA TRP A 375 -2.67 11.78 9.25
C TRP A 375 -2.17 12.24 10.63
N TYR A 376 -0.86 12.41 10.78
CA TYR A 376 -0.27 12.94 12.03
C TYR A 376 -0.67 14.39 12.27
N SER A 377 -0.77 15.23 11.23
CA SER A 377 -1.21 16.63 11.39
C SER A 377 -2.62 16.76 11.97
N GLN A 378 -3.50 15.77 11.70
CA GLN A 378 -4.86 15.73 12.25
C GLN A 378 -4.93 15.36 13.74
N ASN A 379 -3.86 14.80 14.32
CA ASN A 379 -3.86 14.35 15.71
C ASN A 379 -3.72 15.51 16.70
N GLY A 380 -4.59 16.53 16.64
CA GLY A 380 -4.85 17.56 17.67
C GLY A 380 -3.69 18.39 18.24
N GLN A 381 -2.43 18.04 17.95
CA GLN A 381 -1.21 18.54 18.58
C GLN A 381 -0.32 19.34 17.62
N PHE A 382 -0.61 19.31 16.31
CA PHE A 382 0.10 20.10 15.31
C PHE A 382 -0.75 21.31 14.90
N SER A 383 -0.17 22.50 14.99
CA SER A 383 -0.83 23.78 14.71
C SER A 383 -1.16 23.97 13.22
N ASP A 384 -2.26 24.69 12.94
CA ASP A 384 -2.82 25.10 11.64
C ASP A 384 -2.57 24.19 10.42
N LEU A 385 -3.36 23.12 10.38
CA LEU A 385 -3.62 22.15 9.32
C LEU A 385 -3.46 22.63 7.86
N LYS A 386 -4.00 23.81 7.54
CA LYS A 386 -4.06 24.31 6.17
C LYS A 386 -2.69 24.81 5.70
N ASP A 387 -1.95 25.44 6.61
CA ASP A 387 -0.61 25.96 6.30
C ASP A 387 0.41 24.82 6.18
N TYR A 388 0.21 23.73 6.93
CA TYR A 388 0.98 22.50 6.75
C TYR A 388 0.67 21.79 5.42
N ALA A 389 -0.60 21.71 5.01
CA ALA A 389 -0.96 21.19 3.69
C ALA A 389 -0.27 21.98 2.55
N LYS A 390 -0.20 23.31 2.70
CA LYS A 390 0.54 24.19 1.79
C LYS A 390 2.04 23.90 1.77
N GLU A 391 2.65 23.64 2.92
CA GLU A 391 4.07 23.25 3.01
C GLU A 391 4.32 21.92 2.27
N ILE A 392 3.46 20.91 2.48
CA ILE A 392 3.52 19.63 1.75
C ILE A 392 3.34 19.82 0.24
N ALA A 393 2.42 20.69 -0.19
CA ALA A 393 2.23 21.03 -1.60
C ALA A 393 3.47 21.75 -2.17
N GLY A 394 4.07 22.65 -1.40
CA GLY A 394 5.34 23.32 -1.75
C GLY A 394 6.49 22.34 -1.95
N ASP A 395 6.67 21.38 -1.04
CA ASP A 395 7.66 20.29 -1.14
C ASP A 395 7.38 19.34 -2.32
N ALA A 396 6.14 19.35 -2.82
CA ALA A 396 5.72 18.63 -4.02
C ALA A 396 5.91 19.42 -5.32
N GLY A 397 6.45 20.65 -5.27
CA GLY A 397 6.58 21.54 -6.43
C GLY A 397 5.27 22.18 -6.88
N LEU A 398 4.24 22.18 -6.03
CA LEU A 398 2.91 22.73 -6.31
C LEU A 398 2.72 24.06 -5.57
N ASP A 399 2.53 25.15 -6.32
CA ASP A 399 2.20 26.46 -5.74
C ASP A 399 0.68 26.58 -5.55
N MET A 400 0.22 26.25 -4.34
CA MET A 400 -1.20 26.21 -3.98
C MET A 400 -1.42 26.97 -2.67
N ASN A 401 -2.59 27.62 -2.54
CA ASN A 401 -2.96 28.18 -1.24
C ASN A 401 -3.33 27.06 -0.26
N SER A 402 -3.39 27.40 1.02
CA SER A 402 -3.64 26.47 2.12
C SER A 402 -4.96 25.68 1.97
N ASP A 403 -6.00 26.23 1.31
CA ASP A 403 -7.26 25.53 1.04
C ASP A 403 -7.18 24.59 -0.18
N ASP A 404 -6.39 24.92 -1.19
CA ASP A 404 -6.23 24.11 -2.40
C ASP A 404 -5.22 22.97 -2.19
N ALA A 405 -4.14 23.23 -1.45
CA ALA A 405 -3.21 22.20 -0.99
C ALA A 405 -3.88 21.19 -0.05
N TRP A 406 -4.80 21.69 0.77
CA TRP A 406 -5.69 20.90 1.61
C TRP A 406 -6.64 20.02 0.80
N ARG A 407 -7.31 20.59 -0.21
CA ARG A 407 -8.12 19.81 -1.16
C ARG A 407 -7.26 18.78 -1.90
N TRP A 408 -6.04 19.12 -2.29
CA TRP A 408 -5.13 18.21 -2.99
C TRP A 408 -4.69 17.00 -2.15
N LEU A 409 -4.50 17.15 -0.82
CA LEU A 409 -4.25 16.01 0.08
C LEU A 409 -5.52 15.18 0.35
N GLY A 410 -6.68 15.84 0.48
CA GLY A 410 -7.97 15.21 0.80
C GLY A 410 -8.73 14.61 -0.39
N THR A 411 -8.35 14.90 -1.63
CA THR A 411 -9.00 14.33 -2.84
C THR A 411 -8.49 12.95 -3.22
N GLY A 412 -7.52 12.40 -2.47
CA GLY A 412 -6.92 11.07 -2.61
C GLY A 412 -7.51 10.21 -3.72
N GLY A 413 -6.97 10.39 -4.92
CA GLY A 413 -7.48 9.78 -6.13
C GLY A 413 -6.65 10.23 -7.31
N PHE A 414 -5.38 9.84 -7.33
CA PHE A 414 -4.59 10.05 -8.53
C PHE A 414 -5.05 9.06 -9.57
N VAL A 415 -5.15 9.54 -10.80
CA VAL A 415 -5.18 8.66 -11.93
C VAL A 415 -3.81 7.96 -12.01
N ASP A 416 -3.73 6.74 -11.48
CA ASP A 416 -2.50 5.95 -11.50
C ASP A 416 -2.30 5.27 -12.87
N GLN A 417 -1.08 4.79 -13.11
CA GLN A 417 -0.70 4.08 -14.32
C GLN A 417 -1.38 2.71 -14.41
N ASP A 418 -1.69 2.07 -13.27
CA ASP A 418 -2.47 0.84 -13.25
C ASP A 418 -3.95 1.15 -13.46
N SER A 419 -4.38 1.06 -14.72
CA SER A 419 -5.75 1.34 -15.20
C SER A 419 -6.89 0.54 -14.53
N SER A 420 -6.56 -0.37 -13.62
CA SER A 420 -7.51 -1.28 -12.99
C SER A 420 -8.28 -0.64 -11.83
N ILE A 421 -7.71 0.31 -11.09
CA ILE A 421 -8.38 0.97 -9.95
C ILE A 421 -7.88 2.41 -9.73
N THR A 422 -8.79 3.37 -9.57
CA THR A 422 -8.50 4.71 -9.04
C THR A 422 -8.35 4.65 -7.52
N ASP A 423 -7.21 4.15 -7.05
CA ASP A 423 -6.91 4.03 -5.63
C ASP A 423 -5.76 4.98 -5.23
N PHE A 424 -5.90 5.58 -4.06
CA PHE A 424 -4.86 6.34 -3.37
C PHE A 424 -4.33 5.48 -2.22
N ALA A 425 -3.06 5.10 -2.27
CA ALA A 425 -2.41 4.36 -1.17
C ALA A 425 -3.13 3.04 -0.77
N GLY A 426 -3.81 2.39 -1.73
CA GLY A 426 -4.63 1.18 -1.47
C GLY A 426 -6.04 1.46 -0.93
N PHE A 427 -6.47 2.73 -0.90
CA PHE A 427 -7.81 3.17 -0.54
C PHE A 427 -8.52 3.81 -1.75
N SER A 428 -9.81 3.52 -1.94
CA SER A 428 -10.58 4.17 -3.00
C SER A 428 -10.80 5.66 -2.74
N VAL A 429 -11.05 6.45 -3.79
CA VAL A 429 -11.35 7.90 -3.67
C VAL A 429 -12.43 8.21 -2.63
N VAL A 430 -13.48 7.38 -2.59
CA VAL A 430 -14.57 7.52 -1.62
C VAL A 430 -14.05 7.33 -0.19
N ALA A 431 -13.25 6.29 0.05
CA ALA A 431 -12.69 5.99 1.36
C ALA A 431 -11.79 7.12 1.87
N THR A 432 -10.92 7.68 1.02
CA THR A 432 -10.03 8.79 1.40
C THR A 432 -10.80 10.06 1.74
N LYS A 433 -11.87 10.34 1.00
CA LYS A 433 -12.75 11.48 1.27
C LYS A 433 -13.53 11.32 2.57
N SER A 434 -14.08 10.14 2.81
CA SER A 434 -14.75 9.84 4.08
C SER A 434 -13.78 10.05 5.24
N LEU A 435 -12.56 9.49 5.18
CA LEU A 435 -11.51 9.67 6.19
C LEU A 435 -11.24 11.16 6.47
N THR A 436 -11.08 11.94 5.41
CA THR A 436 -10.83 13.39 5.50
C THR A 436 -11.98 14.11 6.19
N ALA A 437 -13.23 13.85 5.82
CA ALA A 437 -14.40 14.47 6.44
C ALA A 437 -14.52 14.15 7.94
N ASN A 438 -14.23 12.91 8.35
CA ASN A 438 -14.26 12.52 9.76
C ASN A 438 -13.21 13.26 10.59
N PHE A 439 -11.97 13.38 10.09
CA PHE A 439 -10.93 14.13 10.79
C PHE A 439 -11.27 15.60 11.03
N LEU A 440 -12.10 16.18 10.15
CA LEU A 440 -12.46 17.59 10.21
C LEU A 440 -13.78 17.87 10.91
N GLU A 441 -14.57 16.84 11.18
CA GLU A 441 -15.99 16.99 11.55
C GLU A 441 -16.76 17.80 10.47
N ASP A 442 -16.47 17.57 9.20
CA ASP A 442 -17.02 18.30 8.03
C ASP A 442 -17.83 17.38 7.11
N GLU A 443 -18.58 17.96 6.16
CA GLU A 443 -19.30 17.18 5.14
C GLU A 443 -18.36 16.68 4.03
N VAL A 444 -18.64 15.47 3.49
CA VAL A 444 -17.91 14.99 2.32
C VAL A 444 -18.27 15.81 1.09
N HIS A 445 -17.27 16.49 0.53
CA HIS A 445 -17.42 17.30 -0.67
C HIS A 445 -16.96 16.56 -1.94
N TYR A 446 -17.79 16.58 -2.98
CA TYR A 446 -17.45 16.10 -4.34
C TYR A 446 -17.46 17.26 -5.32
N GLU A 447 -16.35 17.41 -6.06
CA GLU A 447 -16.25 18.38 -7.14
C GLU A 447 -17.16 18.00 -8.31
N LEU A 448 -17.52 16.72 -8.47
CA LEU A 448 -18.43 16.27 -9.52
C LEU A 448 -19.87 16.76 -9.33
N PHE A 449 -20.37 16.74 -8.09
CA PHE A 449 -21.80 16.93 -7.83
C PHE A 449 -22.28 18.35 -8.17
N GLY A 450 -23.42 18.42 -8.86
CA GLY A 450 -24.00 19.70 -9.32
C GLY A 450 -23.31 20.33 -10.53
N LYS A 451 -22.16 19.83 -11.00
CA LYS A 451 -21.55 20.30 -12.26
C LYS A 451 -22.40 19.84 -13.43
N THR A 452 -22.65 20.72 -14.40
CA THR A 452 -23.59 20.46 -15.49
C THR A 452 -22.90 20.16 -16.81
N HIS A 453 -21.71 20.72 -17.05
CA HIS A 453 -20.96 20.56 -18.30
C HIS A 453 -19.51 20.19 -18.02
N PHE A 454 -18.97 19.30 -18.85
CA PHE A 454 -17.65 18.70 -18.70
C PHE A 454 -16.92 18.76 -20.04
N ARG A 455 -15.65 19.20 -19.99
CA ARG A 455 -14.78 19.27 -21.16
C ARG A 455 -13.40 18.72 -20.81
N LEU A 456 -12.87 17.87 -21.66
CA LEU A 456 -11.51 17.36 -21.52
C LEU A 456 -10.50 18.51 -21.68
N ASN A 457 -9.50 18.55 -20.79
CA ASN A 457 -8.45 19.57 -20.77
C ASN A 457 -7.07 18.94 -20.93
N LEU A 458 -6.63 18.89 -22.18
CA LEU A 458 -5.28 18.43 -22.56
C LEU A 458 -4.30 19.60 -22.77
N GLY A 459 -4.67 20.82 -22.37
CA GLY A 459 -3.78 21.98 -22.46
C GLY A 459 -2.49 21.74 -21.67
N GLY A 460 -1.34 21.96 -22.31
CA GLY A 460 -0.02 21.71 -21.74
C GLY A 460 0.37 20.24 -21.59
N ALA A 461 -0.50 19.30 -21.97
CA ALA A 461 -0.19 17.88 -21.87
C ALA A 461 0.58 17.39 -23.11
N VAL A 462 1.56 16.52 -22.88
CA VAL A 462 2.29 15.82 -23.93
C VAL A 462 1.75 14.40 -24.08
N GLN A 463 1.76 13.87 -25.30
CA GLN A 463 1.47 12.47 -25.52
C GLN A 463 2.65 11.61 -25.08
N GLY A 464 2.36 10.53 -24.37
CA GLY A 464 3.34 9.57 -23.93
C GLY A 464 2.74 8.18 -23.84
N PHE A 465 3.41 7.30 -23.10
CA PHE A 465 2.97 5.94 -22.90
C PHE A 465 3.04 5.56 -21.42
N GLY A 466 1.94 5.02 -20.91
CA GLY A 466 1.87 4.38 -19.60
C GLY A 466 2.06 2.87 -19.72
N SER A 467 2.07 2.21 -18.57
CA SER A 467 2.22 0.77 -18.43
C SER A 467 1.09 0.20 -17.57
N ASN A 468 0.48 -0.89 -18.04
CA ASN A 468 -0.43 -1.71 -17.25
C ASN A 468 0.12 -3.14 -17.12
N LEU A 469 0.04 -3.71 -15.92
CA LEU A 469 0.57 -5.04 -15.61
C LEU A 469 -0.53 -6.09 -15.71
N PHE A 470 -0.37 -7.03 -16.64
CA PHE A 470 -1.34 -8.10 -16.84
C PHE A 470 -0.64 -9.41 -17.19
N GLN A 471 -0.88 -10.46 -16.41
CA GLN A 471 -0.44 -11.84 -16.68
C GLN A 471 1.05 -11.96 -17.07
N GLY A 472 1.93 -11.35 -16.28
CA GLY A 472 3.38 -11.39 -16.47
C GLY A 472 3.90 -10.51 -17.60
N ARG A 473 3.08 -9.56 -18.09
CA ARG A 473 3.41 -8.63 -19.19
C ARG A 473 3.24 -7.18 -18.75
N ILE A 474 4.09 -6.31 -19.28
CA ILE A 474 3.89 -4.86 -19.21
C ILE A 474 3.29 -4.39 -20.54
N ASN A 475 2.01 -4.03 -20.51
CA ASN A 475 1.33 -3.54 -21.70
C ASN A 475 1.50 -2.02 -21.80
N LYS A 476 2.16 -1.60 -22.87
CA LYS A 476 2.31 -0.19 -23.21
C LYS A 476 0.98 0.35 -23.76
N HIS A 477 0.45 1.41 -23.17
CA HIS A 477 -0.78 2.06 -23.64
C HIS A 477 -0.58 3.57 -23.79
N PRO A 478 -1.29 4.24 -24.72
CA PRO A 478 -1.22 5.69 -24.84
C PRO A 478 -1.66 6.38 -23.54
N CYS A 479 -1.03 7.51 -23.24
CA CYS A 479 -1.45 8.39 -22.16
C CYS A 479 -1.14 9.85 -22.50
N TYR A 480 -1.71 10.76 -21.72
CA TYR A 480 -1.29 12.15 -21.68
C TYR A 480 -0.57 12.44 -20.36
N ILE A 481 0.49 13.24 -20.42
CA ILE A 481 1.33 13.57 -19.27
C ILE A 481 1.37 15.10 -19.11
N ARG A 482 1.10 15.60 -17.89
CA ARG A 482 1.20 17.02 -17.54
C ARG A 482 1.60 17.13 -16.07
N ASP A 483 2.66 17.87 -15.77
CA ASP A 483 3.13 18.13 -14.39
C ASP A 483 3.20 16.85 -13.54
N GLU A 484 3.85 15.80 -14.07
CA GLU A 484 3.97 14.45 -13.49
C GLU A 484 2.65 13.65 -13.35
N LYS A 485 1.50 14.23 -13.68
CA LYS A 485 0.20 13.56 -13.72
C LYS A 485 0.02 12.79 -15.01
N TYR A 486 -0.67 11.65 -14.91
CA TYR A 486 -0.93 10.75 -16.04
C TYR A 486 -2.43 10.67 -16.29
N LEU A 487 -2.82 10.75 -17.55
CA LEU A 487 -4.16 10.37 -18.02
C LEU A 487 -4.03 9.14 -18.93
N PRO A 488 -4.24 7.92 -18.42
CA PRO A 488 -4.20 6.70 -19.18
C PRO A 488 -5.39 6.67 -20.14
N MET A 489 -5.12 6.40 -21.41
CA MET A 489 -6.14 6.22 -22.44
C MET A 489 -6.62 4.75 -22.45
N LEU A 490 -6.90 4.22 -21.27
CA LEU A 490 -7.33 2.84 -21.00
C LEU A 490 -8.37 2.83 -19.87
N GLY A 491 -9.16 1.77 -19.77
CA GLY A 491 -10.15 1.60 -18.71
C GLY A 491 -11.23 2.70 -18.73
N VAL A 492 -11.74 3.04 -17.55
CA VAL A 492 -12.78 4.08 -17.39
C VAL A 492 -12.24 5.47 -17.73
N CYS A 493 -10.97 5.77 -17.40
CA CYS A 493 -10.32 7.03 -17.78
C CYS A 493 -10.29 7.23 -19.30
N GLY A 494 -9.84 6.21 -20.03
CA GLY A 494 -9.83 6.22 -21.50
C GLY A 494 -11.23 6.34 -22.08
N TRP A 495 -12.21 5.64 -21.50
CA TRP A 495 -13.62 5.76 -21.92
C TRP A 495 -14.16 7.18 -21.74
N VAL A 496 -13.95 7.80 -20.57
CA VAL A 496 -14.37 9.18 -20.31
C VAL A 496 -13.67 10.15 -21.26
N ALA A 497 -12.34 10.01 -21.43
CA ALA A 497 -11.58 10.88 -22.33
C ALA A 497 -12.06 10.76 -23.79
N HIS A 498 -12.40 9.56 -24.26
CA HIS A 498 -12.93 9.33 -25.60
C HIS A 498 -14.35 9.90 -25.77
N LEU A 499 -15.21 9.76 -24.75
CA LEU A 499 -16.56 10.28 -24.73
C LEU A 499 -16.62 11.82 -24.82
N LEU A 500 -15.76 12.49 -24.05
CA LEU A 500 -15.63 13.94 -24.06
C LEU A 500 -14.96 14.40 -25.36
N GLY A 501 -13.87 13.76 -25.77
CA GLY A 501 -13.09 14.13 -26.95
C GLY A 501 -12.73 15.62 -26.94
N ASN A 502 -13.00 16.33 -28.04
CA ASN A 502 -12.83 17.78 -28.14
C ASN A 502 -14.13 18.56 -27.87
N GLN A 503 -15.18 17.89 -27.41
CA GLN A 503 -16.50 18.48 -27.21
C GLN A 503 -16.76 18.70 -25.72
N GLU A 504 -17.60 19.69 -25.44
CA GLU A 504 -18.22 19.82 -24.13
C GLU A 504 -19.46 18.92 -24.11
N ARG A 505 -19.63 18.16 -23.03
CA ARG A 505 -20.78 17.25 -22.81
C ARG A 505 -21.50 17.64 -21.53
N THR A 506 -22.81 17.49 -21.53
CA THR A 506 -23.66 17.68 -20.34
C THR A 506 -23.60 16.45 -19.43
N ALA A 507 -23.90 16.63 -18.14
CA ALA A 507 -24.04 15.52 -17.19
C ALA A 507 -24.99 14.43 -17.70
N ARG A 508 -26.12 14.85 -18.28
CA ARG A 508 -27.15 13.95 -18.84
C ARG A 508 -26.63 13.09 -19.98
N GLU A 509 -25.84 13.67 -20.88
CA GLU A 509 -25.23 12.92 -21.99
C GLU A 509 -24.21 11.89 -21.49
N ILE A 510 -23.42 12.24 -20.48
CA ILE A 510 -22.43 11.33 -19.90
C ILE A 510 -23.13 10.15 -19.20
N VAL A 511 -24.15 10.44 -18.37
CA VAL A 511 -24.94 9.39 -17.68
C VAL A 511 -25.64 8.49 -18.71
N GLY A 512 -26.24 9.06 -19.76
CA GLY A 512 -26.88 8.27 -20.82
C GLY A 512 -25.89 7.37 -21.57
N ALA A 513 -24.69 7.87 -21.88
CA ALA A 513 -23.62 7.06 -22.49
C ALA A 513 -23.12 5.97 -21.54
N ALA A 514 -23.00 6.27 -20.24
CA ALA A 514 -22.57 5.33 -19.22
C ALA A 514 -23.57 4.18 -19.06
N ASP A 515 -24.87 4.48 -19.02
CA ASP A 515 -25.92 3.46 -18.93
C ASP A 515 -25.93 2.56 -20.17
N ALA A 516 -25.78 3.14 -21.37
CA ALA A 516 -25.68 2.36 -22.61
C ALA A 516 -24.44 1.44 -22.61
N PHE A 517 -23.29 1.94 -22.16
CA PHE A 517 -22.06 1.16 -22.07
C PHE A 517 -22.15 0.05 -21.03
N ARG A 518 -22.73 0.35 -19.87
CA ARG A 518 -22.91 -0.59 -18.76
C ARG A 518 -23.84 -1.73 -19.17
N LEU A 519 -24.98 -1.42 -19.78
CA LEU A 519 -26.01 -2.40 -20.15
C LEU A 519 -25.69 -3.20 -21.43
N ALA A 520 -24.49 -3.07 -21.97
CA ALA A 520 -24.09 -3.77 -23.17
C ALA A 520 -24.03 -5.30 -22.94
N PRO A 521 -24.54 -6.14 -23.86
CA PRO A 521 -24.69 -7.59 -23.65
C PRO A 521 -23.38 -8.34 -23.34
N GLU A 522 -22.25 -7.81 -23.79
CA GLU A 522 -20.91 -8.36 -23.59
C GLU A 522 -20.34 -8.15 -22.18
N ARG A 523 -21.00 -7.33 -21.34
CA ARG A 523 -20.54 -7.03 -19.98
C ARG A 523 -21.03 -8.09 -18.99
N THR A 524 -20.12 -8.53 -18.13
CA THR A 524 -20.44 -9.41 -16.99
C THR A 524 -21.33 -8.68 -15.98
N GLN A 525 -22.10 -9.43 -15.18
CA GLN A 525 -22.91 -8.85 -14.10
C GLN A 525 -22.07 -8.03 -13.10
N LEU A 526 -20.83 -8.46 -12.85
CA LEU A 526 -19.91 -7.73 -11.98
C LEU A 526 -19.49 -6.39 -12.59
N GLU A 527 -19.09 -6.37 -13.87
CA GLU A 527 -18.77 -5.11 -14.56
C GLU A 527 -19.97 -4.16 -14.59
N GLN A 528 -21.17 -4.71 -14.81
CA GLN A 528 -22.41 -3.94 -14.78
C GLN A 528 -22.68 -3.30 -13.41
N ALA A 529 -22.37 -4.02 -12.32
CA ALA A 529 -22.56 -3.52 -10.97
C ALA A 529 -21.48 -2.49 -10.55
N MET A 530 -20.23 -2.70 -10.98
CA MET A 530 -19.08 -1.89 -10.56
C MET A 530 -18.91 -0.60 -11.36
N PHE A 531 -19.29 -0.61 -12.65
CA PHE A 531 -19.01 0.51 -13.56
C PHE A 531 -19.55 1.87 -13.06
N PRO A 532 -20.79 2.00 -12.53
CA PRO A 532 -21.27 3.30 -12.01
C PRO A 532 -20.38 3.88 -10.91
N LYS A 533 -19.92 3.04 -9.99
CA LYS A 533 -19.03 3.46 -8.88
C LYS A 533 -17.68 3.90 -9.43
N LEU A 534 -17.08 3.10 -10.31
CA LEU A 534 -15.78 3.42 -10.93
C LEU A 534 -15.86 4.69 -11.78
N LEU A 535 -16.97 4.93 -12.48
CA LEU A 535 -17.17 6.14 -13.27
C LEU A 535 -17.19 7.40 -12.40
N ILE A 536 -17.92 7.38 -11.28
CA ILE A 536 -17.97 8.51 -10.35
C ILE A 536 -16.58 8.80 -9.79
N GLN A 537 -15.86 7.77 -9.33
CA GLN A 537 -14.50 7.92 -8.81
C GLN A 537 -13.54 8.45 -9.88
N THR A 538 -13.65 7.95 -11.12
CA THR A 538 -12.83 8.39 -12.24
C THR A 538 -13.11 9.85 -12.60
N LEU A 539 -14.37 10.26 -12.69
CA LEU A 539 -14.72 11.64 -13.01
C LEU A 539 -14.25 12.60 -11.91
N GLU A 540 -14.45 12.22 -10.64
CA GLU A 540 -13.96 13.00 -9.51
C GLU A 540 -12.44 13.19 -9.55
N ALA A 541 -11.69 12.09 -9.75
CA ALA A 541 -10.24 12.11 -9.89
C ALA A 541 -9.78 12.98 -11.08
N MET A 542 -10.41 12.80 -12.26
CA MET A 542 -10.07 13.57 -13.46
C MET A 542 -10.39 15.07 -13.32
N ILE A 543 -11.42 15.44 -12.56
CA ILE A 543 -11.74 16.84 -12.25
C ILE A 543 -10.70 17.41 -11.28
N ALA A 544 -10.40 16.69 -10.20
CA ALA A 544 -9.40 17.09 -9.21
C ALA A 544 -8.00 17.25 -9.82
N ASP A 545 -7.62 16.38 -10.77
CA ASP A 545 -6.36 16.47 -11.49
C ASP A 545 -6.36 17.50 -12.64
N GLY A 546 -7.49 18.16 -12.88
CA GLY A 546 -7.64 19.18 -13.92
C GLY A 546 -7.64 18.60 -15.34
N TRP A 547 -7.77 17.28 -15.50
CA TRP A 547 -7.98 16.62 -16.78
C TRP A 547 -9.37 16.91 -17.34
N ILE A 548 -10.35 17.21 -16.49
CA ILE A 548 -11.67 17.68 -16.88
C ILE A 548 -11.92 19.06 -16.28
N VAL A 549 -12.31 20.00 -17.14
CA VAL A 549 -12.90 21.26 -16.70
C VAL A 549 -14.40 21.05 -16.57
N ALA A 550 -14.89 21.07 -15.33
CA ALA A 550 -16.31 20.94 -15.01
C ALA A 550 -16.90 22.29 -14.56
N LYS A 551 -18.05 22.70 -15.13
CA LYS A 551 -18.69 23.98 -14.83
C LYS A 551 -20.19 23.82 -14.55
N VAL A 552 -20.76 24.83 -13.89
CA VAL A 552 -22.21 24.97 -13.70
C VAL A 552 -22.73 25.95 -14.73
N VAL A 553 -23.67 25.50 -15.56
CA VAL A 553 -24.42 26.30 -16.53
C VAL A 553 -25.88 26.32 -16.11
N PRO A 554 -26.48 27.51 -15.87
CA PRO A 554 -27.87 27.63 -15.48
C PRO A 554 -28.84 26.99 -16.48
N GLY A 555 -29.92 26.39 -15.99
CA GLY A 555 -30.96 25.76 -16.82
C GLY A 555 -30.64 24.34 -17.30
N HIS A 556 -29.52 23.75 -16.87
CA HIS A 556 -29.17 22.36 -17.13
C HIS A 556 -29.13 21.55 -15.84
N ASP A 557 -29.60 20.31 -15.90
CA ASP A 557 -29.52 19.37 -14.79
C ASP A 557 -28.04 19.04 -14.49
N GLY A 558 -27.62 19.27 -13.25
CA GLY A 558 -26.27 18.94 -12.78
C GLY A 558 -26.09 17.46 -12.57
N TRP A 559 -24.83 17.02 -12.41
CA TRP A 559 -24.54 15.65 -12.01
C TRP A 559 -25.30 15.33 -10.72
N PRO A 560 -26.16 14.31 -10.72
CA PRO A 560 -27.03 14.05 -9.58
C PRO A 560 -26.19 13.65 -8.38
N LYS A 561 -26.63 14.07 -7.20
CA LYS A 561 -26.14 13.46 -5.95
C LYS A 561 -26.64 12.02 -5.95
N PHE A 562 -25.71 11.07 -5.98
CA PHE A 562 -26.02 9.68 -5.71
C PHE A 562 -25.73 9.40 -4.23
N ASP A 563 -26.49 8.47 -3.67
CA ASP A 563 -26.15 7.89 -2.37
C ASP A 563 -24.95 6.97 -2.56
N ILE A 564 -23.76 7.56 -2.52
CA ILE A 564 -22.55 6.80 -2.26
C ILE A 564 -22.68 6.46 -0.79
N ASP A 565 -23.09 5.23 -0.48
CA ASP A 565 -23.28 4.79 0.90
C ASP A 565 -21.93 4.78 1.64
N GLU A 566 -21.53 5.96 2.10
CA GLU A 566 -20.28 6.25 2.81
C GLU A 566 -20.27 5.64 4.21
N SER A 567 -21.47 5.34 4.74
CA SER A 567 -21.64 4.62 6.00
C SER A 567 -21.04 3.21 5.96
N ARG A 568 -20.86 2.65 4.75
CA ARG A 568 -20.15 1.36 4.54
C ARG A 568 -18.66 1.43 4.82
N PHE A 569 -18.04 2.58 4.65
CA PHE A 569 -16.60 2.71 4.83
C PHE A 569 -16.27 3.26 6.19
N MET A 570 -17.07 4.18 6.73
CA MET A 570 -16.85 4.68 8.09
C MET A 570 -18.12 4.99 8.85
N HIS A 571 -18.11 4.68 10.14
CA HIS A 571 -19.21 4.96 11.06
C HIS A 571 -18.72 5.03 12.50
N GLU A 572 -19.50 5.69 13.37
CA GLU A 572 -19.26 5.66 14.81
C GLU A 572 -19.27 4.20 15.30
N ASN A 573 -18.25 3.83 16.06
CA ASN A 573 -18.08 2.47 16.54
C ASN A 573 -19.16 2.14 17.58
N LYS A 574 -19.93 1.07 17.32
CA LYS A 574 -20.99 0.60 18.24
C LYS A 574 -20.62 -0.67 19.02
N ASP A 575 -19.48 -1.27 18.69
CA ASP A 575 -19.06 -2.58 19.16
C ASP A 575 -18.13 -2.50 20.38
N VAL A 576 -17.19 -1.55 20.36
CA VAL A 576 -16.14 -1.34 21.38
C VAL A 576 -16.58 -0.37 22.47
N ALA A 577 -17.51 0.55 22.21
CA ALA A 577 -18.10 1.42 23.25
C ALA A 577 -18.66 0.62 24.45
N LYS A 578 -19.23 -0.57 24.17
CA LYS A 578 -19.73 -1.49 25.20
C LYS A 578 -18.65 -2.12 26.07
N LEU A 579 -17.41 -2.26 25.59
CA LEU A 579 -16.30 -2.84 26.35
C LEU A 579 -15.79 -1.90 27.45
N VAL A 580 -15.90 -0.58 27.23
CA VAL A 580 -15.43 0.46 28.16
C VAL A 580 -16.57 1.11 28.96
N GLY A 581 -17.82 0.73 28.72
CA GLY A 581 -18.97 1.17 29.51
C GLY A 581 -19.53 2.54 29.13
N GLU A 582 -19.36 2.96 27.88
CA GLU A 582 -19.95 4.19 27.30
C GLU A 582 -21.23 3.93 26.51
#